data_AF-A0A447X861-F1
#
_entry.id   AF-A0A447X861-F1
#
_cell.length_a   1.000
_cell.length_b   1.000
_cell.length_c   1.000
_cell.angle_alpha   90.00
_cell.angle_beta   90.00
_cell.angle_gamma   90.00
#
_symmetry.space_group_name_H-M   'P 1'
#
loop_
_entity.id
_entity.type
_entity.pdbx_description
1 polymer ?
#
loop_
_entity_poly.entity_id
_entity_poly.type
_entity_poly.pdbx_seq_one_letter_code
_entity_poly.pdbx_strand_id
1 'polypeptide(L)'
;MQRPHTGQSVSVSGVVKADTLRIAGALWLAEQTFTDEASAPVLNGLYQALENRLMKAGGVDAVVPQEAAAPAPTVTSGSVMALSAITSGQELLSQARVLAKYLRDQPEGWLAAHRLMKSVRHDTLHQLPPLSADGRTRIAPPGPDRRASLKRLYLQQNWLSLLEQCDDMFARGASHLWLDLQWYIHQALLQTGKENYAAIIQYDLKGLLLRLPGLETLAFNDGMPFADDVTLSWIQQQ
;
A
#
# COMPACT_ATOMS: atom_id res chain seq x y z
N MET A 1 19.36 34.94 10.65
CA MET A 1 19.75 33.79 9.80
C MET A 1 19.31 32.50 10.50
N GLN A 2 18.09 32.04 10.18
CA GLN A 2 17.55 30.77 10.66
C GLN A 2 18.08 29.65 9.77
N ARG A 3 18.62 28.59 10.38
CA ARG A 3 18.99 27.34 9.67
C ARG A 3 17.70 26.58 9.34
N PRO A 4 17.58 25.98 8.14
CA PRO A 4 16.44 25.13 7.82
C PRO A 4 16.61 23.77 8.50
N HIS A 5 15.62 23.37 9.29
CA HIS A 5 15.46 21.99 9.77
C HIS A 5 15.04 21.09 8.60
N THR A 6 15.98 20.37 8.01
CA THR A 6 15.69 19.21 7.17
C THR A 6 15.30 18.04 8.07
N GLY A 7 14.00 17.92 8.35
CA GLY A 7 13.42 16.72 8.93
C GLY A 7 13.43 15.59 7.91
N GLN A 8 14.53 14.85 7.83
CA GLN A 8 14.55 13.55 7.16
C GLN A 8 13.75 12.57 8.03
N SER A 9 12.52 12.27 7.64
CA SER A 9 11.80 11.10 8.15
C SER A 9 12.52 9.85 7.63
N VAL A 10 13.57 9.43 8.33
CA VAL A 10 14.24 8.16 8.04
C VAL A 10 13.25 7.05 8.40
N SER A 11 12.66 6.44 7.37
CA SER A 11 11.78 5.29 7.47
C SER A 11 12.41 4.23 8.37
N VAL A 12 11.64 3.64 9.29
CA VAL A 12 12.14 2.62 10.24
C VAL A 12 12.83 1.46 9.50
N SER A 13 12.30 1.07 8.34
CA SER A 13 12.91 0.07 7.45
C SER A 13 14.28 0.53 6.90
N GLY A 14 14.41 1.81 6.53
CA GLY A 14 15.67 2.43 6.10
C GLY A 14 16.72 2.54 7.20
N VAL A 15 16.30 2.77 8.46
CA VAL A 15 17.19 2.75 9.63
C VAL A 15 17.72 1.32 9.85
N VAL A 16 16.84 0.32 9.84
CA VAL A 16 17.22 -1.09 10.03
C VAL A 16 18.19 -1.55 8.94
N LYS A 17 17.93 -1.18 7.68
CA LYS A 17 18.82 -1.49 6.55
C LYS A 17 20.18 -0.79 6.66
N ALA A 18 20.20 0.51 6.97
CA ALA A 18 21.44 1.27 7.10
C ALA A 18 22.29 0.77 8.27
N ASP A 19 21.67 0.46 9.41
CA ASP A 19 22.38 -0.05 10.59
C ASP A 19 22.91 -1.47 10.35
N THR A 20 22.12 -2.33 9.69
CA THR A 20 22.59 -3.67 9.29
C THR A 20 23.80 -3.58 8.36
N LEU A 21 23.74 -2.72 7.34
CA LEU A 21 24.85 -2.53 6.40
C LEU A 21 26.10 -1.97 7.10
N ARG A 22 25.93 -1.05 8.06
CA ARG A 22 27.04 -0.54 8.88
C ARG A 22 27.65 -1.64 9.75
N ILE A 23 26.82 -2.46 10.40
CA ILE A 23 27.30 -3.57 11.25
C ILE A 23 28.02 -4.61 10.41
N ALA A 24 27.46 -5.02 9.27
CA ALA A 24 28.10 -5.96 8.35
C ALA A 24 29.42 -5.42 7.78
N GLY A 25 29.45 -4.14 7.39
CA GLY A 25 30.67 -3.48 6.92
C GLY A 25 31.75 -3.34 8.00
N ALA A 26 31.36 -3.06 9.25
CA ALA A 26 32.28 -2.99 10.38
C ALA A 26 32.89 -4.37 10.70
N LEU A 27 32.08 -5.44 10.66
CA LEU A 27 32.57 -6.81 10.86
C LEU A 27 33.57 -7.21 9.76
N TRP A 28 33.28 -6.86 8.51
CA TRP A 28 34.18 -7.15 7.38
C TRP A 28 35.49 -6.37 7.45
N LEU A 29 35.43 -5.09 7.81
CA LEU A 29 36.64 -4.27 8.03
C LEU A 29 37.48 -4.82 9.19
N ALA A 30 36.83 -5.26 10.28
CA ALA A 30 37.52 -5.86 11.41
C ALA A 30 38.29 -7.11 10.98
N GLU A 31 37.69 -7.97 10.17
CA GLU A 31 38.33 -9.17 9.62
C GLU A 31 39.57 -8.83 8.78
N GLN A 32 39.53 -7.75 7.99
CA GLN A 32 40.67 -7.31 7.18
C GLN A 32 41.80 -6.65 7.96
N THR A 33 41.52 -6.09 9.13
CA THR A 33 42.55 -5.45 9.96
C THR A 33 43.48 -6.42 10.67
N PHE A 34 43.10 -7.69 10.82
CA PHE A 34 43.94 -8.71 11.46
C PHE A 34 44.64 -9.55 10.38
N THR A 35 45.95 -9.35 10.22
CA THR A 35 46.80 -10.06 9.26
C THR A 35 47.44 -11.33 9.81
N ASP A 36 47.32 -11.59 11.11
CA ASP A 36 47.92 -12.72 11.81
C ASP A 36 46.82 -13.67 12.33
N GLU A 37 46.78 -14.91 11.81
CA GLU A 37 45.75 -15.92 12.11
C GLU A 37 45.65 -16.25 13.61
N ALA A 38 46.75 -16.13 14.36
CA ALA A 38 46.77 -16.39 15.80
C ALA A 38 46.10 -15.29 16.64
N SER A 39 45.92 -14.09 16.07
CA SER A 39 45.35 -12.92 16.76
C SER A 39 43.97 -12.51 16.21
N ALA A 40 43.45 -13.23 15.21
CA ALA A 40 42.19 -12.92 14.56
C ALA A 40 40.99 -13.25 15.49
N PRO A 41 40.07 -12.31 15.73
CA PRO A 41 38.87 -12.58 16.53
C PRO A 41 37.90 -13.50 15.78
N VAL A 42 37.24 -14.42 16.50
CA VAL A 42 36.21 -15.29 15.93
C VAL A 42 34.91 -14.51 15.72
N LEU A 43 34.72 -13.94 14.54
CA LEU A 43 33.57 -13.10 14.20
C LEU A 43 32.33 -13.88 13.74
N ASN A 44 32.44 -15.19 13.47
CA ASN A 44 31.35 -16.02 12.95
C ASN A 44 30.09 -15.99 13.85
N GLY A 45 30.27 -15.94 15.18
CA GLY A 45 29.14 -15.82 16.12
C GLY A 45 28.38 -14.49 15.98
N LEU A 46 29.07 -13.41 15.61
CA LEU A 46 28.46 -12.10 15.38
C LEU A 46 27.74 -12.05 14.04
N TYR A 47 28.28 -12.69 13.00
CA TYR A 47 27.58 -12.88 11.73
C TYR A 47 26.30 -13.69 11.90
N GLN A 48 26.36 -14.81 12.63
CA GLN A 48 25.17 -15.61 12.94
C GLN A 48 24.16 -14.84 13.80
N ALA A 49 24.61 -14.03 14.77
CA ALA A 49 23.73 -13.19 15.57
C ALA A 49 23.04 -12.11 14.71
N LEU A 50 23.76 -11.50 13.77
CA LEU A 50 23.21 -10.53 12.82
C LEU A 50 22.19 -11.19 11.88
N GLU A 51 22.52 -12.35 11.32
CA GLU A 51 21.64 -13.14 10.45
C GLU A 51 20.37 -13.55 11.18
N ASN A 52 20.49 -14.08 12.41
CA ASN A 52 19.34 -14.43 13.24
C ASN A 52 18.47 -13.20 13.57
N ARG A 53 19.08 -12.04 13.79
CA ARG A 53 18.36 -10.79 14.05
C ARG A 53 17.62 -10.30 12.80
N LEU A 54 18.23 -10.43 11.62
CA LEU A 54 17.61 -10.10 10.34
C LEU A 54 16.44 -11.03 10.02
N MET A 55 16.63 -12.34 10.21
CA MET A 55 15.56 -13.33 10.04
C MET A 55 14.39 -13.05 10.98
N LYS A 56 14.66 -12.68 12.24
CA LYS A 56 13.63 -12.31 13.21
C LYS A 56 12.90 -11.01 12.85
N ALA A 57 13.60 -10.02 12.29
CA ALA A 57 12.99 -8.75 11.89
C ALA A 57 12.18 -8.82 10.59
N GLY A 58 12.10 -9.98 9.93
CA GLY A 58 11.42 -10.18 8.64
C GLY A 58 12.31 -9.94 7.41
N GLY A 59 13.62 -9.78 7.60
CA GLY A 59 14.61 -9.48 6.56
C GLY A 59 15.01 -8.00 6.49
N VAL A 60 16.08 -7.71 5.75
CA VAL A 60 16.64 -6.34 5.58
C VAL A 60 15.69 -5.37 4.88
N ASP A 61 14.72 -5.88 4.13
CA ASP A 61 13.74 -5.09 3.37
C ASP A 61 12.33 -5.16 3.99
N ALA A 62 12.19 -5.69 5.20
CA ALA A 62 10.90 -5.73 5.90
C ALA A 62 10.40 -4.31 6.19
N VAL A 63 9.17 -4.05 5.78
CA VAL A 63 8.51 -2.74 5.96
C VAL A 63 7.98 -2.57 7.39
N VAL A 64 7.57 -3.68 8.02
CA VAL A 64 7.06 -3.73 9.39
C VAL A 64 7.96 -4.69 10.19
N PRO A 65 8.52 -4.26 11.34
CA PRO A 65 9.27 -5.15 12.22
C PRO A 65 8.40 -6.34 12.64
N GLN A 66 8.88 -7.56 12.40
CA GLN A 66 8.28 -8.74 13.03
C GLN A 66 8.87 -8.89 14.43
N GLU A 67 8.12 -8.53 15.47
CA GLU A 67 8.54 -8.73 16.85
C GLU A 67 8.42 -10.22 17.21
N ALA A 68 9.49 -11.00 17.02
CA ALA A 68 9.56 -12.36 17.55
C ALA A 68 9.84 -12.28 19.07
N ALA A 69 8.92 -12.83 19.87
CA ALA A 69 8.92 -12.73 21.33
C ALA A 69 10.28 -13.04 21.99
N ALA A 70 10.82 -12.05 22.71
CA ALA A 70 11.84 -12.20 23.73
C ALA A 70 11.49 -11.29 24.92
N PRO A 71 11.84 -11.65 26.17
CA PRO A 71 11.53 -10.82 27.34
C PRO A 71 12.26 -9.47 27.22
N ALA A 72 11.49 -8.39 27.24
CA ALA A 72 11.97 -7.04 27.01
C ALA A 72 13.04 -6.62 28.05
N PRO A 73 14.19 -6.04 27.66
CA PRO A 73 14.91 -5.18 28.57
C PRO A 73 14.04 -3.93 28.79
N THR A 74 14.01 -3.42 30.02
CA THR A 74 13.32 -2.18 30.38
C THR A 74 13.93 -1.01 29.60
N VAL A 75 13.35 -0.70 28.44
CA VAL A 75 13.63 0.53 27.72
C VAL A 75 12.89 1.66 28.41
N THR A 76 13.66 2.65 28.90
CA THR A 76 13.15 3.94 29.33
C THR A 76 12.23 4.49 28.25
N SER A 77 10.97 4.76 28.59
CA SER A 77 9.98 5.38 27.71
C SER A 77 10.51 6.70 27.13
N GLY A 78 11.19 6.62 26.00
CA GLY A 78 11.32 7.75 25.08
C GLY A 78 9.91 8.06 24.60
N SER A 79 9.51 9.32 24.72
CA SER A 79 8.18 9.84 24.36
C SER A 79 7.70 9.21 23.06
N VAL A 80 6.84 8.19 23.17
CA VAL A 80 6.03 7.73 22.06
C VAL A 80 5.11 8.91 21.82
N MET A 81 5.28 9.63 20.70
CA MET A 81 4.25 10.55 20.24
C MET A 81 2.96 9.73 20.21
N ALA A 82 2.10 9.94 21.19
CA ALA A 82 0.78 9.33 21.20
C ALA A 82 0.14 9.77 19.90
N LEU A 83 -0.15 8.82 19.01
CA LEU A 83 -0.97 9.09 17.84
C LEU A 83 -2.23 9.78 18.37
N SER A 84 -2.46 11.01 17.94
CA SER A 84 -3.70 11.71 18.26
C SER A 84 -4.84 10.83 17.77
N ALA A 85 -5.76 10.49 18.66
CA ALA A 85 -6.89 9.64 18.34
C ALA A 85 -7.63 10.21 17.12
N ILE A 86 -7.94 9.34 16.14
CA ILE A 86 -8.66 9.75 14.94
C ILE A 86 -10.10 10.11 15.34
N THR A 87 -10.50 11.35 15.07
CA THR A 87 -11.79 11.89 15.54
C THR A 87 -12.87 11.93 14.47
N SER A 88 -12.51 11.76 13.19
CA SER A 88 -13.46 11.79 12.07
C SER A 88 -13.07 10.88 10.92
N GLY A 89 -14.04 10.49 10.08
CA GLY A 89 -13.78 9.69 8.88
C GLY A 89 -12.91 10.42 7.83
N GLN A 90 -12.98 11.75 7.76
CA GLN A 90 -12.15 12.53 6.85
C GLN A 90 -10.69 12.56 7.31
N GLU A 91 -10.47 12.60 8.63
CA GLU A 91 -9.15 12.45 9.25
C GLU A 91 -8.60 11.02 9.07
N LEU A 92 -9.44 10.00 9.26
CA LEU A 92 -9.06 8.61 8.96
C LEU A 92 -8.54 8.49 7.52
N LEU A 93 -9.28 9.04 6.55
CA LEU A 93 -8.91 8.97 5.14
C LEU A 93 -7.64 9.76 4.83
N SER A 94 -7.42 10.92 5.47
CA SER A 94 -6.21 11.71 5.25
C SER A 94 -4.98 11.00 5.82
N GLN A 95 -5.06 10.45 7.03
CA GLN A 95 -3.97 9.68 7.66
C GLN A 95 -3.70 8.38 6.88
N ALA A 96 -4.74 7.65 6.46
CA ALA A 96 -4.59 6.45 5.64
C ALA A 96 -3.85 6.74 4.32
N ARG A 97 -4.06 7.90 3.69
CA ARG A 97 -3.31 8.30 2.48
C ARG A 97 -1.83 8.57 2.77
N VAL A 98 -1.49 9.12 3.93
CA VAL A 98 -0.10 9.32 4.34
C VAL A 98 0.59 7.96 4.54
N LEU A 99 -0.09 7.03 5.22
CA LEU A 99 0.40 5.67 5.41
C LEU A 99 0.54 4.91 4.07
N ALA A 100 -0.47 4.99 3.21
CA ALA A 100 -0.43 4.36 1.88
C ALA A 100 0.71 4.92 1.02
N LYS A 101 0.98 6.24 1.10
CA LYS A 101 2.13 6.84 0.43
C LYS A 101 3.44 6.25 0.94
N TYR A 102 3.62 6.19 2.27
CA TYR A 102 4.81 5.59 2.86
C TYR A 102 5.03 4.15 2.39
N LEU A 103 3.96 3.33 2.40
CA LEU A 103 4.00 1.95 1.92
C LEU A 103 4.40 1.87 0.44
N ARG A 104 3.87 2.76 -0.40
CA ARG A 104 4.20 2.81 -1.83
C ARG A 104 5.66 3.15 -2.09
N ASP A 105 6.28 3.96 -1.23
CA ASP A 105 7.69 4.34 -1.32
C ASP A 105 8.63 3.18 -0.90
N GLN A 106 8.12 2.06 -0.37
CA GLN A 106 8.89 0.86 -0.02
C GLN A 106 9.05 -0.10 -1.20
N PRO A 107 10.13 -0.92 -1.25
CA PRO A 107 10.28 -1.97 -2.27
C PRO A 107 9.10 -2.94 -2.23
N GLU A 108 8.52 -3.25 -3.41
CA GLU A 108 7.33 -4.08 -3.57
C GLU A 108 6.10 -3.66 -2.74
N GLY A 109 6.06 -2.42 -2.23
CA GLY A 109 5.04 -1.95 -1.30
C GLY A 109 3.70 -1.55 -1.93
N TRP A 110 3.57 -1.61 -3.26
CA TRP A 110 2.35 -1.21 -3.98
C TRP A 110 1.11 -1.95 -3.48
N LEU A 111 1.18 -3.28 -3.35
CA LEU A 111 0.02 -4.09 -2.95
C LEU A 111 -0.45 -3.73 -1.54
N ALA A 112 0.48 -3.50 -0.61
CA ALA A 112 0.18 -3.10 0.75
C ALA A 112 -0.49 -1.73 0.79
N ALA A 113 0.05 -0.74 0.06
CA ALA A 113 -0.53 0.60 -0.06
C ALA A 113 -1.95 0.55 -0.65
N HIS A 114 -2.13 -0.21 -1.73
CA HIS A 114 -3.39 -0.34 -2.44
C HIS A 114 -4.47 -1.02 -1.56
N ARG A 115 -4.13 -2.14 -0.90
CA ARG A 115 -5.08 -2.86 -0.03
C ARG A 115 -5.42 -2.10 1.25
N LEU A 116 -4.48 -1.32 1.81
CA LEU A 116 -4.78 -0.40 2.92
C LEU A 116 -5.87 0.61 2.52
N MET A 117 -5.77 1.18 1.32
CA MET A 117 -6.80 2.09 0.85
C MET A 117 -8.12 1.37 0.59
N LYS A 118 -8.09 0.15 0.02
CA LYS A 118 -9.31 -0.64 -0.18
C LYS A 118 -10.02 -0.97 1.12
N SER A 119 -9.32 -1.41 2.16
CA SER A 119 -9.99 -1.72 3.42
C SER A 119 -10.64 -0.48 4.05
N VAL A 120 -9.92 0.63 4.10
CA VAL A 120 -10.44 1.90 4.64
C VAL A 120 -11.67 2.40 3.87
N ARG A 121 -11.77 2.10 2.56
CA ARG A 121 -12.81 2.65 1.69
C ARG A 121 -13.96 1.70 1.37
N HIS A 122 -13.68 0.42 1.17
CA HIS A 122 -14.66 -0.60 0.77
C HIS A 122 -15.18 -1.39 1.96
N ASP A 123 -14.35 -1.68 2.97
CA ASP A 123 -14.80 -2.45 4.13
C ASP A 123 -15.55 -1.61 5.15
N THR A 124 -15.44 -0.28 5.07
CA THR A 124 -16.27 0.68 5.81
C THR A 124 -17.62 0.94 5.14
N LEU A 125 -17.85 0.43 3.92
CA LEU A 125 -19.16 0.44 3.27
C LEU A 125 -19.95 -0.80 3.67
N HIS A 126 -20.97 -0.59 4.49
CA HIS A 126 -21.85 -1.65 5.02
C HIS A 126 -23.22 -1.69 4.35
N GLN A 127 -23.57 -0.67 3.57
CA GLN A 127 -24.86 -0.54 2.91
C GLN A 127 -24.66 0.02 1.50
N LEU A 128 -25.56 -0.34 0.59
CA LEU A 128 -25.59 0.26 -0.75
C LEU A 128 -25.84 1.77 -0.63
N PRO A 129 -25.24 2.59 -1.51
CA PRO A 129 -25.56 4.00 -1.59
C PRO A 129 -27.07 4.24 -1.77
N PRO A 130 -27.66 5.22 -1.08
CA PRO A 130 -29.08 5.49 -1.19
C PRO A 130 -29.41 5.97 -2.61
N LEU A 131 -30.50 5.42 -3.15
CA LEU A 131 -31.03 5.78 -4.46
C LEU A 131 -32.01 6.95 -4.35
N SER A 132 -32.01 7.78 -5.37
CA SER A 132 -33.01 8.81 -5.62
C SER A 132 -34.24 8.21 -6.32
N ALA A 133 -35.31 9.01 -6.46
CA ALA A 133 -36.57 8.54 -7.05
C ALA A 133 -36.45 8.06 -8.51
N ASP A 134 -35.40 8.47 -9.21
CA ASP A 134 -35.03 8.07 -10.58
C ASP A 134 -34.14 6.82 -10.64
N GLY A 135 -33.88 6.16 -9.50
CA GLY A 135 -33.07 4.94 -9.40
C GLY A 135 -31.55 5.19 -9.43
N ARG A 136 -31.10 6.45 -9.41
CA ARG A 136 -29.66 6.81 -9.42
C ARG A 136 -29.16 7.16 -8.03
N THR A 137 -27.87 7.02 -7.79
CA THR A 137 -27.27 7.48 -6.53
C THR A 137 -27.13 9.01 -6.52
N ARG A 138 -27.06 9.61 -5.33
CA ARG A 138 -26.74 11.06 -5.18
C ARG A 138 -25.23 11.36 -5.28
N ILE A 139 -24.46 10.39 -5.76
CA ILE A 139 -23.00 10.43 -5.75
C ILE A 139 -22.52 11.02 -7.07
N ALA A 140 -21.62 12.01 -6.98
CA ALA A 140 -21.03 12.62 -8.15
C ALA A 140 -20.07 11.63 -8.86
N PRO A 141 -20.09 11.58 -10.20
CA PRO A 141 -19.19 10.74 -10.97
C PRO A 141 -17.74 11.22 -10.84
N PRO A 142 -16.76 10.35 -11.17
CA PRO A 142 -15.39 10.78 -11.40
C PRO A 142 -15.32 11.85 -12.52
N GLY A 143 -14.45 12.85 -12.34
CA GLY A 143 -14.34 13.96 -13.29
C GLY A 143 -14.02 13.49 -14.73
N PRO A 144 -14.66 14.08 -15.77
CA PRO A 144 -14.54 13.63 -17.16
C PRO A 144 -13.11 13.60 -17.66
N ASP A 145 -12.29 14.60 -17.34
CA ASP A 145 -10.89 14.67 -17.77
C ASP A 145 -10.06 13.50 -17.22
N ARG A 146 -10.32 13.11 -15.97
CA ARG A 146 -9.63 11.97 -15.34
C ARG A 146 -10.06 10.65 -15.98
N ARG A 147 -11.35 10.49 -16.28
CA ARG A 147 -11.86 9.32 -17.01
C ARG A 147 -11.22 9.21 -18.40
N ALA A 148 -11.15 10.32 -19.13
CA ALA A 148 -10.53 10.38 -20.46
C ALA A 148 -9.01 10.08 -20.38
N SER A 149 -8.34 10.58 -19.35
CA SER A 149 -6.92 10.31 -19.10
C SER A 149 -6.65 8.81 -18.89
N LEU A 150 -7.43 8.10 -18.07
CA LEU A 150 -7.28 6.65 -17.89
C LEU A 150 -7.48 5.88 -19.19
N LYS A 151 -8.53 6.19 -19.96
CA LYS A 151 -8.77 5.58 -21.28
C LYS A 151 -7.59 5.78 -22.22
N ARG A 152 -7.02 6.99 -22.24
CA ARG A 152 -5.84 7.29 -23.05
C ARG A 152 -4.62 6.47 -22.60
N LEU A 153 -4.35 6.39 -21.29
CA LEU A 153 -3.23 5.60 -20.75
C LEU A 153 -3.36 4.12 -21.10
N TYR A 154 -4.57 3.58 -21.02
CA TYR A 154 -4.89 2.21 -21.42
C TYR A 154 -4.61 1.98 -22.92
N LEU A 155 -5.10 2.86 -23.80
CA LEU A 155 -4.86 2.76 -25.25
C LEU A 155 -3.38 2.90 -25.61
N GLN A 156 -2.63 3.70 -24.85
CA GLN A 156 -1.18 3.87 -25.01
C GLN A 156 -0.37 2.74 -24.38
N GLN A 157 -1.03 1.76 -23.73
CA GLN A 157 -0.38 0.66 -23.01
C GLN A 157 0.63 1.16 -21.95
N ASN A 158 0.40 2.35 -21.39
CA ASN A 158 1.22 2.88 -20.31
C ASN A 158 0.70 2.35 -18.96
N TRP A 159 1.02 1.08 -18.68
CA TRP A 159 0.47 0.33 -17.55
C TRP A 159 0.87 0.89 -16.19
N LEU A 160 2.12 1.35 -16.04
CA LEU A 160 2.62 1.88 -14.77
C LEU A 160 1.90 3.18 -14.40
N SER A 161 1.83 4.14 -15.33
CA SER A 161 1.10 5.39 -15.08
C SER A 161 -0.41 5.17 -14.95
N LEU A 162 -0.98 4.17 -15.64
CA LEU A 162 -2.38 3.78 -15.46
C LEU A 162 -2.63 3.32 -14.02
N LEU A 163 -1.77 2.44 -13.49
CA LEU A 163 -1.87 1.90 -12.14
C LEU A 163 -1.78 3.01 -11.07
N GLU A 164 -0.81 3.91 -11.21
CA GLU A 164 -0.63 5.06 -10.31
C GLU A 164 -1.86 5.98 -10.33
N GLN A 165 -2.38 6.30 -11.52
CA GLN A 165 -3.53 7.18 -11.66
C GLN A 165 -4.81 6.54 -11.12
N CYS A 166 -5.00 5.23 -11.31
CA CYS A 166 -6.11 4.48 -10.71
C CYS A 166 -6.09 4.56 -9.19
N ASP A 167 -4.93 4.35 -8.55
CA ASP A 167 -4.80 4.45 -7.09
C ASP A 167 -5.10 5.87 -6.58
N ASP A 168 -4.57 6.88 -7.26
CA ASP A 168 -4.77 8.28 -6.88
C ASP A 168 -6.23 8.71 -7.01
N MET A 169 -6.93 8.20 -8.02
CA MET A 169 -8.38 8.36 -8.15
C MET A 169 -9.12 7.60 -7.06
N PHE A 170 -8.75 6.35 -6.80
CA PHE A 170 -9.35 5.51 -5.77
C PHE A 170 -9.25 6.15 -4.37
N ALA A 171 -8.16 6.85 -4.06
CA ALA A 171 -7.94 7.51 -2.78
C ALA A 171 -8.71 8.84 -2.60
N ARG A 172 -9.45 9.31 -3.61
CA ARG A 172 -10.08 10.64 -3.60
C ARG A 172 -11.55 10.61 -4.05
N GLY A 173 -12.33 11.57 -3.52
CA GLY A 173 -13.74 11.73 -3.88
C GLY A 173 -14.55 10.46 -3.65
N ALA A 174 -15.65 10.27 -4.37
CA ALA A 174 -16.42 9.03 -4.33
C ALA A 174 -15.95 7.97 -5.34
N SER A 175 -14.80 8.17 -5.99
CA SER A 175 -14.32 7.31 -7.08
C SER A 175 -14.09 5.85 -6.68
N HIS A 176 -13.96 5.52 -5.39
CA HIS A 176 -13.92 4.14 -4.91
C HIS A 176 -15.12 3.27 -5.32
N LEU A 177 -16.26 3.86 -5.68
CA LEU A 177 -17.44 3.15 -6.17
C LEU A 177 -17.41 2.93 -7.69
N TRP A 178 -16.46 3.55 -8.40
CA TRP A 178 -16.27 3.33 -9.83
C TRP A 178 -15.48 2.03 -10.03
N LEU A 179 -16.20 0.94 -10.27
CA LEU A 179 -15.64 -0.41 -10.34
C LEU A 179 -14.74 -0.63 -11.56
N ASP A 180 -14.91 0.17 -12.63
CA ASP A 180 -13.99 0.12 -13.78
C ASP A 180 -12.53 0.39 -13.37
N LEU A 181 -12.29 1.13 -12.27
CA LEU A 181 -10.93 1.30 -11.72
C LEU A 181 -10.30 -0.05 -11.38
N GLN A 182 -11.06 -0.98 -10.81
CA GLN A 182 -10.57 -2.32 -10.47
C GLN A 182 -10.23 -3.11 -11.73
N TRP A 183 -11.05 -2.96 -12.78
CA TRP A 183 -10.78 -3.57 -14.08
C TRP A 183 -9.49 -3.01 -14.71
N TYR A 184 -9.31 -1.68 -14.74
CA TYR A 184 -8.07 -1.07 -15.27
C TYR A 184 -6.82 -1.53 -14.51
N ILE A 185 -6.91 -1.59 -13.17
CA ILE A 185 -5.83 -2.10 -12.32
C ILE A 185 -5.53 -3.57 -12.67
N HIS A 186 -6.56 -4.40 -12.76
CA HIS A 186 -6.42 -5.80 -13.12
C HIS A 186 -5.74 -5.98 -14.48
N GLN A 187 -6.18 -5.25 -15.51
CA GLN A 187 -5.54 -5.28 -16.83
C GLN A 187 -4.07 -4.84 -16.76
N ALA A 188 -3.77 -3.74 -16.08
CA ALA A 188 -2.40 -3.26 -15.93
C ALA A 188 -1.50 -4.29 -15.23
N LEU A 189 -2.01 -4.98 -14.21
CA LEU A 189 -1.26 -6.02 -13.48
C LEU A 189 -0.98 -7.24 -14.36
N LEU A 190 -1.96 -7.70 -15.15
CA LEU A 190 -1.72 -8.79 -16.10
C LEU A 190 -0.66 -8.40 -17.15
N GLN A 191 -0.77 -7.21 -17.71
CA GLN A 191 0.16 -6.73 -18.74
C GLN A 191 1.58 -6.45 -18.20
N THR A 192 1.73 -6.27 -16.89
CA THR A 192 3.04 -6.14 -16.23
C THR A 192 3.55 -7.46 -15.64
N GLY A 193 2.89 -8.58 -15.92
CA GLY A 193 3.30 -9.91 -15.48
C GLY A 193 3.03 -10.22 -14.01
N LYS A 194 2.24 -9.39 -13.32
CA LYS A 194 1.91 -9.54 -11.88
C LYS A 194 0.60 -10.30 -11.68
N GLU A 195 0.50 -11.51 -12.23
CA GLU A 195 -0.72 -12.33 -12.22
C GLU A 195 -1.26 -12.61 -10.81
N ASN A 196 -0.37 -12.90 -9.85
CA ASN A 196 -0.74 -13.11 -8.46
C ASN A 196 -1.43 -11.87 -7.86
N TYR A 197 -0.99 -10.66 -8.23
CA TYR A 197 -1.60 -9.43 -7.74
C TYR A 197 -2.95 -9.20 -8.42
N ALA A 198 -3.05 -9.47 -9.73
CA ALA A 198 -4.30 -9.38 -10.46
C ALA A 198 -5.39 -10.28 -9.85
N ALA A 199 -5.05 -11.52 -9.49
CA ALA A 199 -5.97 -12.43 -8.79
C ALA A 199 -6.45 -11.88 -7.45
N ILE A 200 -5.56 -11.24 -6.66
CA ILE A 200 -5.94 -10.61 -5.39
C ILE A 200 -6.95 -9.47 -5.62
N ILE A 201 -6.79 -8.67 -6.68
CA ILE A 201 -7.76 -7.60 -7.01
C ILE A 201 -9.14 -8.20 -7.31
N GLN A 202 -9.20 -9.32 -8.04
CA GLN A 202 -10.45 -10.03 -8.31
C GLN A 202 -11.10 -10.53 -7.03
N TYR A 203 -10.34 -11.19 -6.14
CA TYR A 203 -10.87 -11.68 -4.86
C TYR A 203 -11.36 -10.54 -3.95
N ASP A 204 -10.63 -9.44 -3.89
CA ASP A 204 -11.03 -8.27 -3.10
C ASP A 204 -12.36 -7.68 -3.64
N LEU A 205 -12.51 -7.57 -4.96
CA LEU A 205 -13.76 -7.10 -5.58
C LEU A 205 -14.91 -8.08 -5.35
N LYS A 206 -14.67 -9.39 -5.50
CA LYS A 206 -15.67 -10.44 -5.24
C LYS A 206 -16.15 -10.38 -3.78
N GLY A 207 -15.24 -10.17 -2.83
CA GLY A 207 -15.58 -9.98 -1.43
C GLY A 207 -16.48 -8.77 -1.19
N LEU A 208 -16.21 -7.64 -1.85
CA LEU A 208 -17.06 -6.45 -1.79
C LEU A 208 -18.48 -6.73 -2.32
N LEU A 209 -18.60 -7.34 -3.50
CA LEU A 209 -19.89 -7.60 -4.15
C LEU A 209 -20.71 -8.68 -3.43
N LEU A 210 -20.05 -9.63 -2.76
CA LEU A 210 -20.73 -10.57 -1.86
C LEU A 210 -21.33 -9.88 -0.64
N ARG A 211 -20.65 -8.87 -0.08
CA ARG A 211 -21.17 -8.08 1.05
C ARG A 211 -22.25 -7.10 0.63
N LEU A 212 -22.16 -6.56 -0.58
CA LEU A 212 -23.06 -5.54 -1.12
C LEU A 212 -23.63 -5.97 -2.49
N PRO A 213 -24.52 -6.97 -2.55
CA PRO A 213 -25.06 -7.46 -3.81
C PRO A 213 -25.82 -6.35 -4.57
N GLY A 214 -25.60 -6.25 -5.88
CA GLY A 214 -26.24 -5.26 -6.74
C GLY A 214 -25.52 -3.92 -6.80
N LEU A 215 -24.42 -3.72 -6.05
CA LEU A 215 -23.58 -2.53 -6.13
C LEU A 215 -23.08 -2.27 -7.56
N GLU A 216 -22.73 -3.33 -8.27
CA GLU A 216 -22.27 -3.33 -9.66
C GLU A 216 -23.33 -2.82 -10.65
N THR A 217 -24.61 -2.85 -10.28
CA THR A 217 -25.73 -2.41 -11.13
C THR A 217 -26.11 -0.94 -10.91
N LEU A 218 -25.51 -0.27 -9.93
CA LEU A 218 -25.83 1.11 -9.59
C LEU A 218 -25.16 2.12 -10.52
N ALA A 219 -25.65 3.36 -10.48
CA ALA A 219 -25.14 4.47 -11.27
C ALA A 219 -24.92 5.74 -10.43
N PHE A 220 -23.97 6.56 -10.85
CA PHE A 220 -23.76 7.93 -10.37
C PHE A 220 -24.95 8.84 -10.71
N ASN A 221 -24.96 10.05 -10.16
CA ASN A 221 -26.05 11.00 -10.33
C ASN A 221 -26.27 11.44 -11.80
N ASP A 222 -25.23 11.43 -12.63
CA ASP A 222 -25.30 11.74 -14.07
C ASP A 222 -25.80 10.55 -14.91
N GLY A 223 -26.01 9.39 -14.28
CA GLY A 223 -26.39 8.15 -14.96
C GLY A 223 -25.21 7.30 -15.43
N MET A 224 -23.97 7.73 -15.20
CA MET A 224 -22.81 6.88 -15.46
C MET A 224 -22.88 5.63 -14.55
N PRO A 225 -22.77 4.40 -15.08
CA PRO A 225 -22.80 3.21 -14.25
C PRO A 225 -21.53 3.09 -13.39
N PHE A 226 -21.63 2.38 -12.28
CA PHE A 226 -20.47 2.04 -11.45
C PHE A 226 -19.55 1.05 -12.15
N ALA A 227 -20.11 0.12 -12.92
CA ALA A 227 -19.40 -0.79 -13.81
C ALA A 227 -19.95 -0.66 -15.23
N ASP A 228 -19.09 -0.39 -16.22
CA ASP A 228 -19.48 -0.46 -17.63
C ASP A 228 -19.70 -1.91 -18.11
N ASP A 229 -20.23 -2.09 -19.32
CA ASP A 229 -20.55 -3.44 -19.84
C ASP A 229 -19.35 -4.39 -19.87
N VAL A 230 -18.15 -3.84 -20.13
CA VAL A 230 -16.90 -4.62 -20.14
C VAL A 230 -16.55 -5.07 -18.72
N THR A 231 -16.65 -4.16 -17.76
CA THR A 231 -16.37 -4.43 -16.35
C THR A 231 -17.41 -5.37 -15.75
N LEU A 232 -18.69 -5.22 -16.09
CA LEU A 232 -19.76 -6.13 -15.68
C LEU A 232 -19.54 -7.54 -16.23
N SER A 233 -19.22 -7.66 -17.51
CA SER A 233 -18.90 -8.95 -18.13
C SER A 233 -17.69 -9.61 -17.45
N TRP A 234 -16.65 -8.82 -17.14
CA TRP A 234 -15.49 -9.29 -16.38
C TRP A 234 -15.83 -9.75 -14.96
N ILE A 235 -16.74 -9.06 -14.27
CA ILE A 235 -17.23 -9.45 -12.94
C ILE A 235 -18.02 -10.76 -13.00
N GLN A 236 -18.87 -10.94 -14.01
CA GLN A 236 -19.76 -12.11 -14.15
C GLN A 236 -19.03 -13.39 -14.59
N GLN A 237 -17.87 -13.26 -15.22
CA GLN A 237 -17.06 -14.38 -15.71
C GLN A 237 -16.14 -15.00 -14.64
N GLN A 238 -16.21 -14.55 -13.38
CA GLN A 238 -15.35 -14.95 -12.24
C GLN A 238 -16.12 -15.63 -11.11
#